data_AF-A0A935ZQB2-F1
#
_entry.id   AF-A0A935ZQB2-F1
#
_cell.length_a   1.000
_cell.length_b   1.000
_cell.length_c   1.000
_cell.angle_alpha   90.00
_cell.angle_beta   90.00
_cell.angle_gamma   90.00
#
_symmetry.space_group_name_H-M   'P 1'
#
loop_
_entity.id
_entity.type
_entity.pdbx_description
1 polymer ?
#
loop_
_entity_poly.entity_id
_entity_poly.type
_entity_poly.pdbx_seq_one_letter_code
_entity_poly.pdbx_strand_id
1 'polypeptide(L)'
;MTPHISKEIFVEILQDKDLFQANDLLIFQTLYSLDKQEASATDLARVIGWSDKNGVIGRIVGLGKRILKKYNIKQTEREDGTRKLWDFFFTGYYKGTFFIYQLKPELKEALEECGLTENINSISIQNSYLFVWNPHKWSQWTDPNNEPYIEKNIEELKNTGKVTLMWSCRSHKSIRPGDRAFIARVGSAPRGIFASGKVVSEPFLSQHWNGEDKDVPRVLIEFDTLLNPDKEPILTLDHLEKGNLAKQTWTPQSSGISIRPETVEELEEEWFEFLRTQNIRYNPFLETTNTTITFIEGSATQVTQTRYERNIYARKECLKHYGYSCSVCDFNFEKFYGSLGYKFIHVHHLNQVATIKREYQVDPIQDLRPVCPNCHSMLHKQNPPLTIDELKDIIKNG
;
A
#
# COMPACT_ATOMS: atom_id res chain seq x y z
N MET A 1 -18.88 36.67 -1.68
CA MET A 1 -17.66 36.87 -0.87
C MET A 1 -17.33 35.55 -0.21
N THR A 2 -16.12 35.04 -0.42
CA THR A 2 -15.65 33.79 0.18
C THR A 2 -15.58 33.95 1.71
N PRO A 3 -16.03 32.97 2.50
CA PRO A 3 -15.78 32.94 3.94
C PRO A 3 -14.28 32.97 4.16
N HIS A 4 -13.84 33.96 4.92
CA HIS A 4 -12.48 34.10 5.36
C HIS A 4 -12.46 33.91 6.88
N ILE A 5 -11.81 32.84 7.31
CA ILE A 5 -11.47 32.57 8.70
C ILE A 5 -9.96 32.77 8.77
N SER A 6 -9.50 33.70 9.60
CA SER A 6 -8.08 33.96 9.73
C SER A 6 -7.38 32.80 10.44
N LYS A 7 -6.06 32.73 10.29
CA LYS A 7 -5.22 31.77 10.99
C LYS A 7 -5.45 31.81 12.51
N GLU A 8 -5.54 33.00 13.10
CA GLU A 8 -5.71 33.20 14.54
C GLU A 8 -7.03 32.59 15.02
N ILE A 9 -8.12 32.78 14.26
CA ILE A 9 -9.40 32.15 14.58
C ILE A 9 -9.32 30.63 14.43
N PHE A 10 -8.58 30.12 13.44
CA PHE A 10 -8.35 28.68 13.34
C PHE A 10 -7.57 28.11 14.52
N VAL A 11 -6.55 28.82 15.02
CA VAL A 11 -5.81 28.40 16.22
C VAL A 11 -6.76 28.31 17.43
N GLU A 12 -7.63 29.30 17.63
CA GLU A 12 -8.65 29.25 18.69
C GLU A 12 -9.60 28.05 18.51
N ILE A 13 -10.06 27.80 17.28
CA ILE A 13 -10.95 26.68 16.94
C ILE A 13 -10.28 25.34 17.25
N LEU A 14 -9.02 25.16 16.85
CA LEU A 14 -8.29 23.90 17.00
C LEU A 14 -8.00 23.58 18.48
N GLN A 15 -7.93 24.59 19.35
CA GLN A 15 -7.70 24.44 20.78
C GLN A 15 -9.00 24.27 21.59
N ASP A 16 -10.16 24.60 21.01
CA ASP A 16 -11.47 24.50 21.66
C ASP A 16 -12.01 23.05 21.62
N LYS A 17 -11.85 22.32 22.73
CA LYS A 17 -12.27 20.92 22.86
C LYS A 17 -13.79 20.70 22.82
N ASP A 18 -14.59 21.73 23.10
CA ASP A 18 -16.06 21.63 23.04
C ASP A 18 -16.56 21.80 21.59
N LEU A 19 -15.76 22.45 20.75
CA LEU A 19 -16.08 22.74 19.36
C LEU A 19 -15.39 21.77 18.38
N PHE A 20 -14.12 21.45 18.61
CA PHE A 20 -13.27 20.68 17.69
C PHE A 20 -12.96 19.30 18.26
N GLN A 21 -13.34 18.27 17.50
CA GLN A 21 -13.29 16.88 17.95
C GLN A 21 -12.18 16.11 17.24
N ALA A 22 -11.72 15.01 17.84
CA ALA A 22 -10.66 14.16 17.30
C ALA A 22 -10.94 13.67 15.86
N ASN A 23 -12.19 13.36 15.54
CA ASN A 23 -12.57 12.93 14.19
C ASN A 23 -12.55 14.08 13.15
N ASP A 24 -12.67 15.33 13.59
CA ASP A 24 -12.51 16.48 12.69
C ASP A 24 -11.02 16.66 12.37
N LEU A 25 -10.16 16.57 13.40
CA LEU A 25 -8.70 16.62 13.26
C LEU A 25 -8.18 15.55 12.31
N LEU A 26 -8.71 14.34 12.40
CA LEU A 26 -8.29 13.20 11.58
C LEU A 26 -8.46 13.48 10.08
N ILE A 27 -9.51 14.21 9.66
CA ILE A 27 -9.71 14.60 8.27
C ILE A 27 -8.62 15.55 7.80
N PHE A 28 -8.31 16.55 8.62
CA PHE A 28 -7.32 17.57 8.27
C PHE A 28 -5.90 17.02 8.26
N GLN A 29 -5.54 16.23 9.27
CA GLN A 29 -4.24 15.53 9.34
C GLN A 29 -4.07 14.55 8.19
N THR A 30 -5.13 13.80 7.85
CA THR A 30 -5.10 12.90 6.69
C THR A 30 -4.84 13.68 5.41
N LEU A 31 -5.59 14.75 5.14
CA LEU A 31 -5.40 15.56 3.94
C LEU A 31 -4.00 16.20 3.90
N TYR A 32 -3.49 16.70 5.03
CA TYR A 32 -2.15 17.25 5.17
C TYR A 32 -1.05 16.21 4.87
N SER A 33 -1.27 14.96 5.27
CA SER A 33 -0.32 13.86 5.08
C SER A 33 -0.17 13.43 3.63
N LEU A 34 -1.11 13.73 2.74
CA LEU A 34 -1.04 13.25 1.36
C LEU A 34 0.06 13.97 0.57
N ASP A 35 0.79 13.25 -0.27
CA ASP A 35 1.91 13.80 -1.06
C ASP A 35 1.52 15.05 -1.87
N LYS A 36 0.28 15.11 -2.37
CA LYS A 36 -0.27 16.26 -3.12
C LYS A 36 -1.17 17.17 -2.29
N GLN A 37 -1.37 16.85 -1.01
CA GLN A 37 -2.28 17.52 -0.08
C GLN A 37 -3.70 17.74 -0.66
N GLU A 38 -4.13 16.80 -1.51
CA GLU A 38 -5.41 16.85 -2.20
C GLU A 38 -6.08 15.46 -2.16
N ALA A 39 -7.40 15.42 -1.92
CA ALA A 39 -8.16 14.17 -1.95
C ALA A 39 -9.66 14.39 -2.14
N SER A 40 -10.35 13.39 -2.67
CA SER A 40 -11.81 13.36 -2.60
C SER A 40 -12.29 12.89 -1.22
N ALA A 41 -13.57 13.14 -0.88
CA ALA A 41 -14.16 12.58 0.34
C ALA A 41 -14.12 11.04 0.39
N THR A 42 -14.14 10.39 -0.78
CA THR A 42 -14.00 8.93 -0.88
C THR A 42 -12.59 8.48 -0.51
N ASP A 43 -11.57 9.21 -0.96
CA ASP A 43 -10.17 8.90 -0.65
C ASP A 43 -9.87 9.14 0.83
N LEU A 44 -10.36 10.26 1.38
CA LEU A 44 -10.26 10.54 2.82
C LEU A 44 -10.93 9.45 3.66
N ALA A 45 -12.15 9.03 3.32
CA ALA A 45 -12.83 7.96 4.04
C ALA A 45 -12.01 6.66 4.00
N ARG A 46 -11.44 6.33 2.84
CA ARG A 46 -10.60 5.13 2.67
C ARG A 46 -9.35 5.18 3.56
N VAL A 47 -8.59 6.27 3.53
CA VAL A 47 -7.33 6.38 4.30
C VAL A 47 -7.60 6.38 5.81
N ILE A 48 -8.68 7.04 6.22
CA ILE A 48 -9.07 7.11 7.63
C ILE A 48 -9.63 5.74 8.13
N GLY A 49 -10.10 4.88 7.23
CA GLY A 49 -10.77 3.63 7.57
C GLY A 49 -12.26 3.81 7.91
N TRP A 50 -12.90 4.83 7.37
CA TRP A 50 -14.34 5.06 7.48
C TRP A 50 -15.12 4.34 6.38
N SER A 51 -16.33 3.91 6.70
CA SER A 51 -17.16 3.06 5.84
C SER A 51 -17.51 3.69 4.49
N ASP A 52 -17.74 5.01 4.45
CA ASP A 52 -18.04 5.73 3.22
C ASP A 52 -17.70 7.23 3.30
N LYS A 53 -17.83 7.90 2.15
CA LYS A 53 -17.62 9.35 2.01
C LYS A 53 -18.60 10.19 2.83
N ASN A 54 -19.77 9.67 3.21
CA ASN A 54 -20.79 10.42 3.93
C ASN A 54 -20.35 10.69 5.37
N GLY A 55 -19.54 9.80 5.97
CA GLY A 55 -18.87 10.05 7.24
C GLY A 55 -17.99 11.32 7.19
N VAL A 56 -17.15 11.44 6.15
CA VAL A 56 -16.30 12.62 5.92
C VAL A 56 -17.12 13.88 5.70
N ILE A 57 -18.09 13.84 4.78
CA ILE A 57 -18.95 14.98 4.46
C ILE A 57 -19.73 15.44 5.70
N GLY A 58 -20.32 14.51 6.45
CA GLY A 58 -21.10 14.79 7.65
C GLY A 58 -20.28 15.47 8.74
N ARG A 59 -19.01 15.09 8.92
CA ARG A 59 -18.10 15.71 9.90
C ARG A 59 -17.71 17.12 9.49
N ILE A 60 -17.35 17.33 8.21
CA ILE A 60 -17.05 18.66 7.67
C ILE A 60 -18.24 19.61 7.86
N VAL A 61 -19.44 19.15 7.50
CA VAL A 61 -20.70 19.90 7.67
C VAL A 61 -20.98 20.16 9.16
N GLY A 62 -20.78 19.15 10.02
CA GLY A 62 -20.99 19.25 11.46
C GLY A 62 -20.09 20.29 12.11
N LEU A 63 -18.79 20.27 11.80
CA LEU A 63 -17.84 21.26 12.30
C LEU A 63 -18.21 22.67 11.84
N GLY A 64 -18.55 22.85 10.55
CA GLY A 64 -18.98 24.15 10.04
C GLY A 64 -20.20 24.70 10.77
N LYS A 65 -21.17 23.84 11.14
CA LYS A 65 -22.32 24.24 11.98
C LYS A 65 -21.93 24.63 13.40
N ARG A 66 -20.97 23.93 14.02
CA ARG A 66 -20.49 24.26 15.37
C ARG A 66 -19.78 25.62 15.39
N ILE A 67 -18.93 25.88 14.39
CA ILE A 67 -18.24 27.18 14.23
C ILE A 67 -19.24 28.33 14.13
N LEU A 68 -20.31 28.20 13.36
CA LEU A 68 -21.31 29.27 13.18
C LEU A 68 -22.12 29.59 14.43
N LYS A 69 -22.18 28.68 15.41
CA LYS A 69 -22.83 28.97 16.68
C LYS A 69 -21.98 29.88 17.57
N LYS A 70 -20.66 29.86 17.40
CA LYS A 70 -19.70 30.56 18.26
C LYS A 70 -19.08 31.79 17.59
N TYR A 71 -18.89 31.75 16.28
CA TYR A 71 -18.21 32.79 15.51
C TYR A 71 -19.14 33.41 14.48
N ASN A 72 -19.14 34.74 14.38
CA ASN A 72 -19.92 35.49 13.41
C ASN A 72 -19.21 35.54 12.04
N ILE A 73 -19.23 34.42 11.31
CA ILE A 73 -18.54 34.26 10.03
C ILE A 73 -19.56 34.29 8.87
N LYS A 74 -19.28 35.10 7.84
CA LYS A 74 -20.08 35.15 6.62
C LYS A 74 -20.00 33.82 5.87
N GLN A 75 -21.13 33.34 5.34
CA GLN A 75 -21.19 32.06 4.63
C GLN A 75 -21.22 32.23 3.11
N THR A 76 -20.64 31.28 2.38
CA THR A 76 -20.94 31.15 0.94
C THR A 76 -22.26 30.42 0.74
N GLU A 77 -23.16 31.05 0.00
CA GLU A 77 -24.40 30.44 -0.47
C GLU A 77 -24.25 30.01 -1.93
N ARG A 78 -24.89 28.88 -2.28
CA ARG A 78 -25.07 28.44 -3.66
C ARG A 78 -26.20 29.22 -4.33
N GLU A 79 -26.29 29.12 -5.64
CA GLU A 79 -27.39 29.69 -6.43
C GLU A 79 -28.76 29.17 -5.98
N ASP A 80 -28.82 27.94 -5.46
CA ASP A 80 -30.03 27.32 -4.90
C ASP A 80 -30.31 27.71 -3.43
N GLY A 81 -29.54 28.65 -2.87
CA GLY A 81 -29.64 29.10 -1.47
C GLY A 81 -29.04 28.14 -0.44
N THR A 82 -28.49 26.99 -0.85
CA THR A 82 -27.85 26.05 0.09
C THR A 82 -26.46 26.53 0.50
N ARG A 83 -26.13 26.35 1.79
CA ARG A 83 -24.90 26.87 2.41
C ARG A 83 -23.70 25.93 2.19
N LYS A 84 -22.55 26.47 1.78
CA LYS A 84 -21.29 25.71 1.65
C LYS A 84 -20.48 25.80 2.95
N LEU A 85 -20.64 24.81 3.82
CA LEU A 85 -19.88 24.74 5.08
C LEU A 85 -18.46 24.22 4.92
N TRP A 86 -18.19 23.44 3.88
CA TRP A 86 -16.85 22.94 3.58
C TRP A 86 -15.88 24.06 3.14
N ASP A 87 -16.41 25.15 2.57
CA ASP A 87 -15.63 26.30 2.08
C ASP A 87 -14.97 27.07 3.24
N PHE A 88 -15.32 26.78 4.50
CA PHE A 88 -14.56 27.31 5.63
C PHE A 88 -13.13 26.76 5.64
N PHE A 89 -12.97 25.47 5.36
CA PHE A 89 -11.72 24.74 5.60
C PHE A 89 -10.92 24.49 4.33
N PHE A 90 -11.59 24.41 3.19
CA PHE A 90 -11.00 23.90 1.97
C PHE A 90 -11.14 24.84 0.78
N THR A 91 -10.11 24.88 -0.06
CA THR A 91 -10.26 25.13 -1.49
C THR A 91 -10.50 23.80 -2.21
N GLY A 92 -10.71 23.85 -3.53
CA GLY A 92 -10.83 22.62 -4.30
C GLY A 92 -11.34 22.83 -5.71
N TYR A 93 -11.37 21.73 -6.46
CA TYR A 93 -11.80 21.68 -7.85
C TYR A 93 -12.52 20.37 -8.15
N TYR A 94 -13.32 20.35 -9.22
CA TYR A 94 -13.96 19.13 -9.67
C TYR A 94 -13.05 18.35 -10.63
N LYS A 95 -12.87 17.06 -10.36
CA LYS A 95 -12.23 16.09 -11.25
C LYS A 95 -13.23 15.00 -11.64
N GLY A 96 -13.89 15.20 -12.78
CA GLY A 96 -15.04 14.36 -13.16
C GLY A 96 -16.21 14.59 -12.21
N THR A 97 -16.70 13.52 -11.57
CA THR A 97 -17.81 13.59 -10.58
C THR A 97 -17.34 13.77 -9.14
N PHE A 98 -16.02 13.80 -8.90
CA PHE A 98 -15.44 13.97 -7.58
C PHE A 98 -15.02 15.41 -7.34
N PHE A 99 -15.33 15.93 -6.16
CA PHE A 99 -14.73 17.17 -5.67
C PHE A 99 -13.45 16.85 -4.92
N ILE A 100 -12.35 17.48 -5.31
CA ILE A 100 -11.04 17.31 -4.71
C ILE A 100 -10.81 18.46 -3.73
N TYR A 101 -10.66 18.13 -2.45
CA TYR A 101 -10.41 19.07 -1.36
C TYR A 101 -8.92 19.38 -1.24
N GLN A 102 -8.59 20.63 -0.92
CA GLN A 102 -7.25 21.09 -0.52
C GLN A 102 -7.41 21.97 0.72
N LEU A 103 -6.52 21.84 1.72
CA LEU A 103 -6.58 22.71 2.90
C LEU A 103 -6.35 24.17 2.51
N LYS A 104 -7.13 25.09 3.10
CA LYS A 104 -6.82 26.51 3.01
C LYS A 104 -5.48 26.81 3.72
N PRO A 105 -4.67 27.75 3.20
CA PRO A 105 -3.38 28.11 3.80
C PRO A 105 -3.49 28.47 5.29
N GLU A 106 -4.52 29.25 5.66
CA GLU A 106 -4.72 29.72 7.03
C GLU A 106 -4.97 28.56 8.01
N LEU A 107 -5.72 27.54 7.58
CA LEU A 107 -5.94 26.33 8.37
C LEU A 107 -4.68 25.46 8.45
N LYS A 108 -3.92 25.38 7.35
CA LYS A 108 -2.66 24.64 7.31
C LYS A 108 -1.65 25.22 8.29
N GLU A 109 -1.43 26.52 8.25
CA GLU A 109 -0.53 27.23 9.16
C GLU A 109 -1.00 27.12 10.63
N ALA A 110 -2.32 27.15 10.87
CA ALA A 110 -2.85 26.96 12.22
C ALA A 110 -2.62 25.54 12.77
N LEU A 111 -2.71 24.50 11.92
CA LEU A 111 -2.39 23.12 12.31
C LEU A 111 -0.92 22.97 12.68
N GLU A 112 -0.02 23.61 11.91
CA GLU A 112 1.42 23.63 12.16
C GLU A 112 1.74 24.37 13.46
N GLU A 113 1.15 25.56 13.70
CA GLU A 113 1.35 26.32 14.93
C GLU A 113 0.85 25.59 16.19
N CYS A 114 -0.24 24.83 16.06
CA CYS A 114 -0.77 24.04 17.17
C CYS A 114 0.04 22.74 17.42
N GLY A 115 1.11 22.48 16.68
CA GLY A 115 1.89 21.23 16.79
C GLY A 115 1.12 19.99 16.32
N LEU A 116 0.05 20.18 15.54
CA LEU A 116 -0.84 19.09 15.11
C LEU A 116 -0.35 18.37 13.85
N THR A 117 0.83 18.74 13.33
CA THR A 117 1.44 18.14 12.13
C THR A 117 2.81 17.51 12.35
N GLU A 118 3.43 17.71 13.52
CA GLU A 118 4.84 17.41 13.79
C GLU A 118 5.22 15.92 13.68
N ASN A 119 4.23 15.02 13.73
CA ASN A 119 4.44 13.55 13.67
C ASN A 119 3.69 12.90 12.49
N ILE A 120 3.36 13.67 11.45
CA ILE A 120 2.65 13.16 10.27
C ILE A 120 3.66 12.80 9.18
N ASN A 121 3.83 11.50 8.91
CA ASN A 121 4.56 11.04 7.73
C ASN A 121 3.72 11.23 6.46
N SER A 122 4.37 11.43 5.31
CA SER A 122 3.62 11.50 4.06
C SER A 122 2.98 10.15 3.75
N ILE A 123 1.67 10.16 3.50
CA ILE A 123 0.89 8.99 3.11
C ILE A 123 0.69 9.07 1.60
N SER A 124 1.33 8.14 0.89
CA SER A 124 0.97 7.87 -0.50
C SER A 124 -0.19 6.86 -0.49
N ILE A 125 -1.36 7.25 -0.99
CA ILE A 125 -2.49 6.31 -1.16
C ILE A 125 -2.15 5.40 -2.34
N GLN A 126 -1.40 4.34 -2.08
CA GLN A 126 -1.13 3.34 -3.10
C GLN A 126 -2.41 2.53 -3.34
N ASN A 127 -3.11 2.81 -4.44
CA ASN A 127 -4.26 2.00 -4.84
C ASN A 127 -3.77 0.71 -5.49
N SER A 128 -4.62 -0.31 -5.47
CA SER A 128 -4.34 -1.59 -6.14
C SER A 128 -5.30 -1.81 -7.30
N TYR A 129 -4.79 -2.32 -8.41
CA TYR A 129 -5.57 -2.55 -9.63
C TYR A 129 -5.35 -3.95 -10.19
N LEU A 130 -6.44 -4.52 -10.71
CA LEU A 130 -6.45 -5.79 -11.41
C LEU A 130 -6.50 -5.55 -12.91
N PHE A 131 -5.44 -5.99 -13.58
CA PHE A 131 -5.31 -6.06 -15.01
C PHE A 131 -5.60 -7.50 -15.47
N VAL A 132 -6.02 -7.67 -16.72
CA VAL A 132 -6.35 -9.01 -17.23
C VAL A 132 -5.73 -9.29 -18.57
N TRP A 133 -5.40 -10.57 -18.77
CA TRP A 133 -5.02 -11.13 -20.04
C TRP A 133 -5.91 -12.34 -20.37
N ASN A 134 -6.33 -12.44 -21.63
CA ASN A 134 -7.18 -13.48 -22.18
C ASN A 134 -6.48 -14.07 -23.40
N PRO A 135 -6.01 -15.33 -23.35
CA PRO A 135 -5.25 -15.96 -24.43
C PRO A 135 -6.03 -16.06 -25.75
N HIS A 136 -7.36 -16.12 -25.71
CA HIS A 136 -8.18 -16.21 -26.93
C HIS A 136 -8.39 -14.85 -27.62
N LYS A 137 -8.21 -13.74 -26.88
CA LYS A 137 -8.42 -12.39 -27.43
C LYS A 137 -7.11 -11.69 -27.75
N TRP A 138 -6.04 -12.01 -27.02
CA TRP A 138 -4.77 -11.30 -27.12
C TRP A 138 -3.61 -12.28 -27.20
N SER A 139 -3.05 -12.42 -28.41
CA SER A 139 -1.81 -13.14 -28.69
C SER A 139 -0.55 -12.41 -28.19
N GLN A 140 -0.66 -11.38 -27.35
CA GLN A 140 0.45 -10.47 -27.00
C GLN A 140 1.64 -11.14 -26.30
N TRP A 141 1.51 -12.40 -25.88
CA TRP A 141 2.62 -13.20 -25.36
C TRP A 141 3.28 -14.10 -26.40
N THR A 142 2.87 -13.99 -27.66
CA THR A 142 3.50 -14.64 -28.80
C THR A 142 3.84 -13.55 -29.82
N ASP A 143 5.07 -13.57 -30.34
CA ASP A 143 5.43 -12.71 -31.47
C ASP A 143 4.65 -13.14 -32.74
N PRO A 144 4.74 -12.40 -33.86
CA PRO A 144 4.12 -12.80 -35.13
C PRO A 144 4.55 -14.17 -35.68
N ASN A 145 5.63 -14.77 -35.15
CA ASN A 145 6.13 -16.10 -35.49
C ASN A 145 5.69 -17.18 -34.48
N ASN A 146 4.77 -16.84 -33.56
CA ASN A 146 4.29 -17.70 -32.49
C ASN A 146 5.33 -18.03 -31.38
N GLU A 147 6.43 -17.29 -31.30
CA GLU A 147 7.44 -17.46 -30.25
C GLU A 147 6.98 -16.81 -28.95
N PRO A 148 7.04 -17.49 -27.79
CA PRO A 148 6.48 -16.99 -26.53
C PRO A 148 7.29 -15.81 -25.97
N TYR A 149 6.90 -14.59 -26.36
CA TYR A 149 7.41 -13.31 -25.86
C TYR A 149 7.39 -13.21 -24.32
N ILE A 150 6.48 -13.92 -23.65
CA ILE A 150 6.47 -14.02 -22.19
C ILE A 150 7.77 -14.59 -21.61
N GLU A 151 8.39 -15.58 -22.24
CA GLU A 151 9.65 -16.17 -21.76
C GLU A 151 10.79 -15.16 -21.82
N LYS A 152 10.82 -14.33 -22.86
CA LYS A 152 11.81 -13.26 -22.98
C LYS A 152 11.64 -12.22 -21.87
N ASN A 153 10.41 -11.84 -21.55
CA ASN A 153 10.13 -10.88 -20.47
C ASN A 153 10.46 -11.45 -19.10
N ILE A 154 10.21 -12.74 -18.88
CA ILE A 154 10.58 -13.44 -17.65
C ILE A 154 12.11 -13.49 -17.50
N GLU A 155 12.83 -13.78 -18.59
CA GLU A 155 14.30 -13.79 -18.57
C GLU A 155 14.89 -12.38 -18.39
N GLU A 156 14.27 -11.35 -18.97
CA GLU A 156 14.62 -9.95 -18.70
C GLU A 156 14.42 -9.60 -17.23
N LEU A 157 13.23 -9.89 -16.67
CA LEU A 157 12.92 -9.67 -15.26
C LEU A 157 13.95 -10.32 -14.35
N LYS A 158 14.35 -11.56 -14.63
CA LYS A 158 15.38 -12.28 -13.87
C LYS A 158 16.75 -11.59 -13.95
N ASN A 159 17.15 -11.14 -15.14
CA ASN A 159 18.49 -10.60 -15.36
C ASN A 159 18.66 -9.15 -14.88
N THR A 160 17.60 -8.34 -14.96
CA THR A 160 17.65 -6.91 -14.63
C THR A 160 16.95 -6.57 -13.31
N GLY A 161 16.18 -7.52 -12.76
CA GLY A 161 15.28 -7.30 -11.63
C GLY A 161 13.94 -6.66 -12.01
N LYS A 162 13.71 -6.33 -13.29
CA LYS A 162 12.46 -5.69 -13.74
C LYS A 162 12.18 -5.82 -15.23
N VAL A 163 10.90 -5.82 -15.59
CA VAL A 163 10.45 -5.68 -16.99
C VAL A 163 9.23 -4.77 -17.04
N THR A 164 9.19 -3.85 -18.00
CA THR A 164 8.10 -2.89 -18.14
C THR A 164 7.27 -3.22 -19.37
N LEU A 165 5.97 -3.48 -19.17
CA LEU A 165 5.06 -3.83 -20.25
C LEU A 165 3.79 -2.95 -20.17
N MET A 166 3.01 -2.92 -21.25
CA MET A 166 1.91 -1.97 -21.43
C MET A 166 0.54 -2.66 -21.32
N TRP A 167 -0.36 -2.16 -20.47
CA TRP A 167 -1.73 -2.67 -20.32
C TRP A 167 -2.78 -1.61 -20.60
N SER A 168 -3.93 -2.07 -21.15
CA SER A 168 -5.15 -1.28 -21.15
C SER A 168 -5.74 -1.15 -19.75
N CYS A 169 -6.35 0.01 -19.47
CA CYS A 169 -6.89 0.31 -18.16
C CYS A 169 -8.26 0.98 -18.21
N ARG A 170 -9.23 0.44 -17.47
CA ARG A 170 -10.57 1.04 -17.34
C ARG A 170 -10.56 2.22 -16.39
N SER A 171 -9.81 2.12 -15.29
CA SER A 171 -9.74 3.12 -14.21
C SER A 171 -8.77 4.27 -14.51
N HIS A 172 -8.65 4.67 -15.78
CA HIS A 172 -7.72 5.69 -16.30
C HIS A 172 -7.80 7.07 -15.63
N LYS A 173 -8.88 7.36 -14.87
CA LYS A 173 -8.99 8.62 -14.11
C LYS A 173 -8.39 8.55 -12.72
N SER A 174 -8.25 7.35 -12.14
CA SER A 174 -7.77 7.16 -10.77
C SER A 174 -6.35 6.60 -10.70
N ILE A 175 -5.94 5.75 -11.64
CA ILE A 175 -4.58 5.15 -11.66
C ILE A 175 -3.50 6.23 -11.72
N ARG A 176 -2.41 6.04 -10.98
CA ARG A 176 -1.21 6.87 -10.89
C ARG A 176 0.06 6.02 -10.91
N PRO A 177 1.21 6.59 -11.28
CA PRO A 177 2.51 6.01 -10.96
C PRO A 177 2.61 5.67 -9.47
N GLY A 178 3.19 4.52 -9.17
CA GLY A 178 3.31 3.97 -7.82
C GLY A 178 2.20 2.98 -7.46
N ASP A 179 1.02 3.04 -8.07
CA ASP A 179 -0.09 2.13 -7.75
C ASP A 179 0.29 0.66 -7.97
N ARG A 180 -0.22 -0.21 -7.10
CA ARG A 180 0.03 -1.65 -7.14
C ARG A 180 -0.77 -2.30 -8.27
N ALA A 181 -0.14 -3.22 -9.00
CA ALA A 181 -0.75 -3.91 -10.12
C ALA A 181 -0.68 -5.43 -9.94
N PHE A 182 -1.81 -6.10 -10.18
CA PHE A 182 -1.92 -7.55 -10.30
C PHE A 182 -2.50 -7.91 -11.67
N ILE A 183 -2.02 -8.99 -12.27
CA ILE A 183 -2.46 -9.41 -13.60
C ILE A 183 -3.05 -10.80 -13.51
N ALA A 184 -4.30 -10.95 -13.95
CA ALA A 184 -5.02 -12.22 -14.00
C ALA A 184 -5.20 -12.77 -15.41
N ARG A 185 -5.02 -14.08 -15.56
CA ARG A 185 -5.46 -14.87 -16.72
C ARG A 185 -6.96 -15.10 -16.62
N VAL A 186 -7.68 -14.74 -17.68
CA VAL A 186 -9.15 -14.89 -17.80
C VAL A 186 -9.53 -15.57 -19.11
N GLY A 187 -10.79 -16.00 -19.22
CA GLY A 187 -11.33 -16.62 -20.45
C GLY A 187 -11.04 -18.11 -20.60
N SER A 188 -9.84 -18.56 -20.22
CA SER A 188 -9.45 -19.99 -20.30
C SER A 188 -8.88 -20.46 -18.97
N ALA A 189 -9.13 -21.72 -18.61
CA ALA A 189 -8.49 -22.34 -17.46
C ALA A 189 -6.99 -22.61 -17.72
N PRO A 190 -6.12 -22.55 -16.69
CA PRO A 190 -6.42 -22.07 -15.34
C PRO A 190 -6.68 -20.56 -15.32
N ARG A 191 -7.65 -20.12 -14.52
CA ARG A 191 -7.97 -18.69 -14.30
C ARG A 191 -7.39 -18.26 -12.95
N GLY A 192 -6.77 -17.09 -12.90
CA GLY A 192 -6.07 -16.67 -11.70
C GLY A 192 -4.99 -15.62 -11.94
N ILE A 193 -4.35 -15.18 -10.85
CA ILE A 193 -3.27 -14.18 -10.90
C ILE A 193 -1.94 -14.86 -11.22
N PHE A 194 -1.18 -14.29 -12.14
CA PHE A 194 0.11 -14.84 -12.59
C PHE A 194 1.24 -13.80 -12.59
N ALA A 195 0.96 -12.54 -12.28
CA ALA A 195 1.98 -11.50 -12.23
C ALA A 195 1.59 -10.35 -11.29
N SER A 196 2.60 -9.67 -10.77
CA SER A 196 2.47 -8.47 -9.94
C SER A 196 3.54 -7.43 -10.26
N GLY A 197 3.25 -6.17 -9.95
CA GLY A 197 4.15 -5.07 -10.24
C GLY A 197 3.63 -3.72 -9.75
N LYS A 198 4.18 -2.64 -10.31
CA LYS A 198 3.79 -1.26 -10.03
C LYS A 198 3.54 -0.51 -11.32
N VAL A 199 2.54 0.36 -11.30
CA VAL A 199 2.30 1.30 -12.39
C VAL A 199 3.43 2.34 -12.40
N VAL A 200 4.04 2.61 -13.56
CA VAL A 200 5.17 3.54 -13.71
C VAL A 200 4.88 4.69 -14.67
N SER A 201 3.64 4.82 -15.15
CA SER A 201 3.20 5.94 -15.99
C SER A 201 1.83 6.46 -15.57
N GLU A 202 1.56 7.73 -15.86
CA GLU A 202 0.17 8.21 -15.93
C GLU A 202 -0.56 7.50 -17.10
N PRO A 203 -1.89 7.39 -17.06
CA PRO A 203 -2.65 6.86 -18.18
C PRO A 203 -2.51 7.71 -19.45
N PHE A 204 -2.19 7.07 -20.57
CA PHE A 204 -2.07 7.70 -21.88
C PHE A 204 -2.92 6.97 -22.92
N LEU A 205 -3.28 7.66 -24.00
CA LEU A 205 -4.04 7.07 -25.10
C LEU A 205 -3.10 6.39 -26.08
N SER A 206 -3.44 5.18 -26.51
CA SER A 206 -2.78 4.50 -27.62
C SER A 206 -3.79 3.77 -28.49
N GLN A 207 -3.45 3.52 -29.75
CA GLN A 207 -4.31 2.76 -30.65
C GLN A 207 -4.64 1.36 -30.10
N HIS A 208 -5.86 0.91 -30.40
CA HIS A 208 -6.31 -0.43 -30.06
C HIS A 208 -5.53 -1.47 -30.90
N TRP A 209 -5.25 -2.64 -30.30
CA TRP A 209 -4.43 -3.69 -30.94
C TRP A 209 -5.04 -4.29 -32.21
N ASN A 210 -6.34 -4.07 -32.45
CA ASN A 210 -7.07 -4.57 -33.62
C ASN A 210 -7.09 -3.56 -34.79
N GLY A 211 -6.39 -2.42 -34.68
CA GLY A 211 -6.36 -1.40 -35.73
C GLY A 211 -7.67 -0.60 -35.88
N GLU A 212 -8.63 -0.72 -34.96
CA GLU A 212 -9.74 0.23 -34.89
C GLU A 212 -9.21 1.63 -34.50
N ASP A 213 -9.79 2.66 -35.12
CA ASP A 213 -9.55 4.09 -34.87
C ASP A 213 -10.13 4.55 -33.51
N LYS A 214 -9.89 3.74 -32.46
CA LYS A 214 -10.32 4.00 -31.09
C LYS A 214 -9.12 3.97 -30.17
N ASP A 215 -8.84 5.13 -29.61
CA ASP A 215 -7.87 5.28 -28.55
C ASP A 215 -8.29 4.53 -27.29
N VAL A 216 -7.39 3.70 -26.79
CA VAL A 216 -7.55 2.95 -25.56
C VAL A 216 -6.64 3.56 -24.51
N PRO A 217 -7.16 3.91 -23.32
CA PRO A 217 -6.31 4.31 -22.22
C PRO A 217 -5.43 3.14 -21.77
N ARG A 218 -4.13 3.40 -21.66
CA ARG A 218 -3.10 2.45 -21.26
C ARG A 218 -2.17 3.01 -20.20
N VAL A 219 -1.48 2.11 -19.51
CA VAL A 219 -0.42 2.41 -18.54
C VAL A 219 0.77 1.48 -18.77
N LEU A 220 1.94 1.93 -18.34
CA LEU A 220 3.14 1.09 -18.21
C LEU A 220 3.16 0.47 -16.81
N ILE A 221 3.43 -0.83 -16.73
CA ILE A 221 3.56 -1.59 -15.49
C ILE A 221 4.94 -2.22 -15.46
N GLU A 222 5.71 -1.90 -14.43
CA GLU A 222 6.99 -2.55 -14.10
C GLU A 222 6.71 -3.76 -13.21
N PHE A 223 7.03 -4.97 -13.68
CA PHE A 223 6.81 -6.21 -12.94
C PHE A 223 7.91 -6.47 -11.94
N ASP A 224 7.50 -6.94 -10.76
CA ASP A 224 8.38 -7.61 -9.80
C ASP A 224 8.24 -9.14 -9.87
N THR A 225 7.10 -9.64 -10.35
CA THR A 225 6.86 -11.07 -10.56
C THR A 225 6.08 -11.28 -11.86
N LEU A 226 6.57 -12.18 -12.70
CA LEU A 226 5.90 -12.59 -13.93
C LEU A 226 6.07 -14.10 -14.11
N LEU A 227 4.97 -14.85 -14.13
CA LEU A 227 4.96 -16.29 -14.33
C LEU A 227 4.44 -16.64 -15.73
N ASN A 228 4.86 -17.76 -16.29
CA ASN A 228 4.23 -18.28 -17.50
C ASN A 228 3.00 -19.13 -17.11
N PRO A 229 1.77 -18.67 -17.34
CA PRO A 229 0.57 -19.39 -16.90
C PRO A 229 0.30 -20.69 -17.67
N ASP A 230 1.03 -20.96 -18.77
CA ASP A 230 0.95 -22.22 -19.52
C ASP A 230 2.02 -23.24 -19.09
N LYS A 231 3.05 -22.82 -18.33
CA LYS A 231 4.16 -23.69 -17.88
C LYS A 231 4.33 -23.74 -16.37
N GLU A 232 3.76 -22.79 -15.65
CA GLU A 232 3.91 -22.60 -14.21
C GLU A 232 2.54 -22.52 -13.54
N PRO A 233 2.44 -22.94 -12.27
CA PRO A 233 1.22 -22.71 -11.50
C PRO A 233 0.93 -21.21 -11.43
N ILE A 234 -0.34 -20.87 -11.23
CA ILE A 234 -0.82 -19.50 -10.99
C ILE A 234 -1.73 -19.50 -9.76
N LEU A 235 -1.94 -18.34 -9.13
CA LEU A 235 -2.86 -18.21 -8.01
C LEU A 235 -4.30 -18.31 -8.53
N THR A 236 -4.89 -19.50 -8.44
CA THR A 236 -6.18 -19.82 -9.07
C THR A 236 -7.36 -19.21 -8.35
N LEU A 237 -8.52 -19.20 -9.03
CA LEU A 237 -9.79 -18.75 -8.43
C LEU A 237 -10.16 -19.50 -7.14
N ASP A 238 -9.75 -20.75 -6.97
CA ASP A 238 -10.02 -21.52 -5.75
C ASP A 238 -9.38 -20.90 -4.50
N HIS A 239 -8.34 -20.06 -4.67
CA HIS A 239 -7.77 -19.24 -3.61
C HIS A 239 -8.46 -17.88 -3.51
N LEU A 240 -8.71 -17.25 -4.67
CA LEU A 240 -9.23 -15.89 -4.75
C LEU A 240 -10.73 -15.76 -4.39
N GLU A 241 -11.48 -16.85 -4.39
CA GLU A 241 -12.92 -16.87 -4.04
C GLU A 241 -13.18 -17.28 -2.57
N LYS A 242 -12.15 -17.23 -1.72
CA LYS A 242 -12.25 -17.48 -0.27
C LYS A 242 -12.27 -16.16 0.52
N GLY A 243 -12.68 -16.25 1.79
CA GLY A 243 -12.49 -15.19 2.77
C GLY A 243 -13.03 -13.82 2.34
N ASN A 244 -12.23 -12.77 2.53
CA ASN A 244 -12.58 -11.42 2.12
C ASN A 244 -12.37 -11.23 0.60
N LEU A 245 -11.49 -12.02 -0.02
CA LEU A 245 -11.18 -11.96 -1.45
C LEU A 245 -12.40 -12.26 -2.33
N ALA A 246 -13.35 -13.07 -1.85
CA ALA A 246 -14.61 -13.35 -2.54
C ALA A 246 -15.45 -12.10 -2.87
N LYS A 247 -15.19 -10.96 -2.21
CA LYS A 247 -15.88 -9.68 -2.48
C LYS A 247 -15.36 -8.98 -3.74
N GLN A 248 -14.18 -9.33 -4.23
CA GLN A 248 -13.56 -8.77 -5.41
C GLN A 248 -13.95 -9.55 -6.68
N THR A 249 -14.05 -8.87 -7.82
CA THR A 249 -14.23 -9.53 -9.12
C THR A 249 -12.86 -9.86 -9.72
N TRP A 250 -12.48 -11.14 -9.74
CA TRP A 250 -11.17 -11.60 -10.25
C TRP A 250 -11.13 -11.93 -11.74
N THR A 251 -12.30 -12.09 -12.39
CA THR A 251 -12.41 -12.30 -13.84
C THR A 251 -13.25 -11.21 -14.52
N PRO A 252 -12.85 -9.94 -14.45
CA PRO A 252 -13.60 -8.87 -15.08
C PRO A 252 -13.54 -8.95 -16.61
N GLN A 253 -14.56 -8.39 -17.27
CA GLN A 253 -14.60 -8.26 -18.74
C GLN A 253 -13.67 -7.18 -19.29
N SER A 254 -13.04 -6.39 -18.41
CA SER A 254 -12.21 -5.22 -18.75
C SER A 254 -11.00 -5.15 -17.84
N SER A 255 -9.85 -4.76 -18.39
CA SER A 255 -8.59 -4.62 -17.66
C SER A 255 -8.50 -3.31 -16.87
N GLY A 256 -7.70 -3.29 -15.80
CA GLY A 256 -7.41 -2.12 -14.98
C GLY A 256 -8.60 -1.66 -14.14
N ILE A 257 -9.32 -2.61 -13.53
CA ILE A 257 -10.33 -2.30 -12.51
C ILE A 257 -9.66 -2.11 -11.15
N SER A 258 -10.25 -1.30 -10.27
CA SER A 258 -9.76 -1.19 -8.89
C SER A 258 -9.97 -2.50 -8.13
N ILE A 259 -8.97 -2.86 -7.33
CA ILE A 259 -9.08 -3.87 -6.28
C ILE A 259 -9.62 -3.18 -5.05
N ARG A 260 -10.60 -3.81 -4.39
CA ARG A 260 -11.19 -3.30 -3.15
C ARG A 260 -10.12 -3.14 -2.07
N PRO A 261 -9.95 -1.96 -1.45
CA PRO A 261 -8.92 -1.71 -0.44
C PRO A 261 -8.91 -2.75 0.68
N GLU A 262 -10.09 -3.17 1.13
CA GLU A 262 -10.24 -4.17 2.19
C GLU A 262 -9.71 -5.56 1.80
N THR A 263 -9.57 -5.85 0.50
CA THR A 263 -9.06 -7.14 -0.01
C THR A 263 -7.58 -7.13 -0.33
N VAL A 264 -6.91 -5.96 -0.30
CA VAL A 264 -5.52 -5.82 -0.76
C VAL A 264 -4.55 -6.57 0.15
N GLU A 265 -4.70 -6.44 1.47
CA GLU A 265 -3.82 -7.11 2.44
C GLU A 265 -3.90 -8.63 2.28
N GLU A 266 -5.12 -9.19 2.28
CA GLU A 266 -5.34 -10.64 2.07
C GLU A 266 -4.85 -11.12 0.70
N LEU A 267 -4.93 -10.27 -0.34
CA LEU A 267 -4.44 -10.63 -1.68
C LEU A 267 -2.92 -10.71 -1.72
N GLU A 268 -2.23 -9.71 -1.17
CA GLU A 268 -0.77 -9.71 -1.10
C GLU A 268 -0.27 -10.91 -0.29
N GLU A 269 -0.99 -11.28 0.77
CA GLU A 269 -0.71 -12.46 1.59
C GLU A 269 -0.88 -13.77 0.80
N GLU A 270 -2.02 -13.98 0.13
CA GLU A 270 -2.25 -15.18 -0.69
C GLU A 270 -1.27 -15.26 -1.87
N TRP A 271 -0.96 -14.13 -2.49
CA TRP A 271 0.03 -14.06 -3.58
C TRP A 271 1.42 -14.41 -3.09
N PHE A 272 1.83 -13.90 -1.93
CA PHE A 272 3.10 -14.23 -1.31
C PHE A 272 3.21 -15.71 -0.94
N GLU A 273 2.20 -16.27 -0.25
CA GLU A 273 2.19 -17.68 0.14
C GLU A 273 2.18 -18.61 -1.08
N PHE A 274 1.44 -18.24 -2.13
CA PHE A 274 1.47 -18.93 -3.40
C PHE A 274 2.88 -18.95 -3.99
N LEU A 275 3.54 -17.79 -4.12
CA LEU A 275 4.89 -17.73 -4.70
C LEU A 275 5.93 -18.48 -3.85
N ARG A 276 5.78 -18.51 -2.52
CA ARG A 276 6.69 -19.22 -1.62
C ARG A 276 6.52 -20.74 -1.66
N THR A 277 5.29 -21.23 -1.81
CA THR A 277 4.97 -22.68 -1.73
C THR A 277 5.04 -23.38 -3.07
N GLN A 278 4.86 -22.66 -4.17
CA GLN A 278 4.89 -23.25 -5.50
C GLN A 278 6.33 -23.36 -6.04
N ASN A 279 6.58 -24.43 -6.81
CA ASN A 279 7.83 -24.60 -7.53
C ASN A 279 7.86 -23.73 -8.80
N ILE A 280 8.09 -22.43 -8.61
CA ILE A 280 8.21 -21.44 -9.69
C ILE A 280 9.68 -21.31 -10.13
N ARG A 281 9.92 -21.15 -11.44
CA ARG A 281 11.27 -21.17 -12.01
C ARG A 281 12.14 -20.03 -11.48
N TYR A 282 11.52 -18.86 -11.31
CA TYR A 282 12.16 -17.67 -10.77
C TYR A 282 11.35 -17.14 -9.61
N ASN A 283 11.74 -17.59 -8.42
CA ASN A 283 11.14 -17.12 -7.19
C ASN A 283 11.89 -15.87 -6.70
N PRO A 284 11.28 -14.68 -6.70
CA PRO A 284 11.92 -13.48 -6.14
C PRO A 284 12.22 -13.62 -4.63
N PHE A 285 11.62 -14.61 -3.97
CA PHE A 285 11.76 -14.89 -2.53
C PHE A 285 12.78 -15.98 -2.17
N LEU A 286 13.37 -16.68 -3.14
CA LEU A 286 14.46 -17.64 -2.88
C LEU A 286 15.83 -16.96 -3.06
N GLU A 287 16.78 -17.24 -2.17
CA GLU A 287 18.15 -16.76 -2.29
C GLU A 287 18.84 -17.45 -3.48
N THR A 288 19.06 -16.73 -4.56
CA THR A 288 20.04 -17.13 -5.58
C THR A 288 21.43 -16.93 -5.00
N THR A 289 22.09 -18.04 -4.66
CA THR A 289 23.52 -18.05 -4.36
C THR A 289 24.31 -17.57 -5.59
N ASN A 290 25.16 -16.57 -5.39
CA ASN A 290 26.20 -16.05 -6.30
C ASN A 290 25.75 -15.11 -7.43
N THR A 291 25.25 -13.92 -7.08
CA THR A 291 25.46 -12.73 -7.92
C THR A 291 26.33 -11.74 -7.17
N THR A 292 27.57 -11.53 -7.65
CA THR A 292 28.44 -10.46 -7.17
C THR A 292 27.80 -9.12 -7.52
N ILE A 293 27.08 -8.52 -6.58
CA ILE A 293 26.52 -7.18 -6.72
C ILE A 293 27.66 -6.19 -6.41
N THR A 294 28.16 -5.51 -7.44
CA THR A 294 29.02 -4.34 -7.28
C THR A 294 28.17 -3.17 -6.81
N PHE A 295 28.52 -2.57 -5.67
CA PHE A 295 27.85 -1.38 -5.14
C PHE A 295 28.65 -0.13 -5.52
N ILE A 296 27.96 0.83 -6.16
CA ILE A 296 28.44 2.21 -6.31
C ILE A 296 27.76 3.02 -5.19
N GLU A 297 28.57 3.67 -4.36
CA GLU A 297 28.09 4.51 -3.26
C GLU A 297 27.24 5.67 -3.80
N GLY A 298 26.04 5.87 -3.24
CA GLY A 298 25.12 6.95 -3.64
C GLY A 298 24.01 6.58 -4.64
N SER A 299 23.94 5.34 -5.12
CA SER A 299 22.74 4.83 -5.80
C SER A 299 21.73 4.36 -4.75
N ALA A 300 20.46 4.79 -4.85
CA ALA A 300 19.36 4.43 -3.96
C ALA A 300 19.09 2.91 -4.03
N THR A 301 19.93 2.15 -3.36
CA THR A 301 19.82 0.72 -3.15
C THR A 301 18.89 0.52 -1.96
N GLN A 302 17.60 0.69 -2.21
CA GLN A 302 16.53 0.22 -1.33
C GLN A 302 16.39 -1.33 -1.41
N VAL A 303 17.51 -2.03 -1.55
CA VAL A 303 17.58 -3.48 -1.84
C VAL A 303 17.86 -4.31 -0.57
N THR A 304 18.09 -3.68 0.59
CA THR A 304 18.61 -4.43 1.76
C THR A 304 17.70 -4.50 3.00
N GLN A 305 16.48 -3.95 2.99
CA GLN A 305 15.64 -3.92 4.21
C GLN A 305 14.24 -4.54 4.13
N THR A 306 13.74 -4.93 2.95
CA THR A 306 12.38 -5.51 2.82
C THR A 306 12.34 -7.04 2.72
N ARG A 307 13.46 -7.74 3.00
CA ARG A 307 13.61 -9.17 2.70
C ARG A 307 13.34 -10.14 3.86
N TYR A 308 12.87 -9.66 5.02
CA TYR A 308 12.83 -10.46 6.27
C TYR A 308 11.50 -10.55 7.03
N GLU A 309 10.40 -10.02 6.54
CA GLU A 309 9.08 -10.26 7.16
C GLU A 309 8.29 -11.28 6.32
N ARG A 310 8.74 -12.54 6.38
CA ARG A 310 8.40 -13.65 5.45
C ARG A 310 7.14 -14.46 5.83
N ASN A 311 6.29 -14.00 6.73
CA ASN A 311 4.91 -14.48 6.88
C ASN A 311 4.14 -13.48 7.77
N ILE A 312 3.28 -12.67 7.14
CA ILE A 312 2.54 -11.58 7.82
C ILE A 312 1.63 -12.15 8.92
N TYR A 313 1.06 -13.34 8.73
CA TYR A 313 0.24 -14.02 9.73
C TYR A 313 1.04 -14.53 10.93
N ALA A 314 2.19 -15.17 10.71
CA ALA A 314 3.03 -15.66 11.80
C ALA A 314 3.63 -14.50 12.58
N ARG A 315 4.00 -13.40 11.90
CA ARG A 315 4.33 -12.15 12.56
C ARG A 315 3.15 -11.62 13.38
N LYS A 316 1.96 -11.54 12.79
CA LYS A 316 0.76 -11.00 13.47
C LYS A 316 0.38 -11.82 14.69
N GLU A 317 0.37 -13.15 14.62
CA GLU A 317 0.07 -14.02 15.76
C GLU A 317 1.21 -14.03 16.78
N CYS A 318 2.48 -13.99 16.36
CA CYS A 318 3.63 -13.76 17.25
C CYS A 318 3.48 -12.45 18.04
N LEU A 319 3.17 -11.34 17.35
CA LEU A 319 3.04 -10.02 17.99
C LEU A 319 1.76 -9.87 18.81
N LYS A 320 0.68 -10.56 18.43
CA LYS A 320 -0.53 -10.66 19.24
C LYS A 320 -0.27 -11.43 20.54
N HIS A 321 0.59 -12.45 20.51
CA HIS A 321 0.94 -13.24 21.68
C HIS A 321 2.01 -12.56 22.56
N TYR A 322 3.13 -12.11 21.98
CA TYR A 322 4.29 -11.59 22.70
C TYR A 322 4.32 -10.06 22.84
N GLY A 323 3.53 -9.32 22.07
CA GLY A 323 3.57 -7.86 22.04
C GLY A 323 4.78 -7.28 21.29
N TYR A 324 5.06 -5.99 21.55
CA TYR A 324 6.05 -5.19 20.81
C TYR A 324 7.32 -4.86 21.62
N SER A 325 7.55 -5.56 22.73
CA SER A 325 8.79 -5.43 23.50
C SER A 325 9.84 -6.41 22.99
N CYS A 326 11.10 -5.96 22.90
CA CYS A 326 12.22 -6.80 22.49
C CYS A 326 12.42 -7.96 23.47
N SER A 327 12.40 -9.19 22.97
CA SER A 327 12.58 -10.40 23.78
C SER A 327 13.99 -10.57 24.33
N VAL A 328 14.95 -9.75 23.91
CA VAL A 328 16.35 -9.75 24.36
C VAL A 328 16.57 -8.67 25.42
N CYS A 329 16.34 -7.40 25.07
CA CYS A 329 16.71 -6.24 25.90
C CYS A 329 15.51 -5.46 26.46
N ASP A 330 14.29 -5.99 26.32
CA ASP A 330 13.01 -5.40 26.78
C ASP A 330 12.66 -4.03 26.18
N PHE A 331 13.50 -3.48 25.30
CA PHE A 331 13.26 -2.21 24.62
C PHE A 331 11.95 -2.24 23.85
N ASN A 332 11.14 -1.21 24.06
CA ASN A 332 9.85 -1.05 23.40
C ASN A 332 9.83 0.33 22.72
N PHE A 333 9.69 0.33 21.40
CA PHE A 333 9.77 1.54 20.60
C PHE A 333 8.63 2.51 20.93
N GLU A 334 7.42 2.02 21.14
CA GLU A 334 6.27 2.87 21.47
C GLU A 334 6.43 3.53 22.84
N LYS A 335 6.93 2.79 23.84
CA LYS A 335 7.19 3.34 25.18
C LYS A 335 8.30 4.39 25.18
N PHE A 336 9.33 4.21 24.35
CA PHE A 336 10.49 5.09 24.33
C PHE A 336 10.33 6.30 23.39
N TYR A 337 9.81 6.06 22.18
CA TYR A 337 9.67 7.07 21.12
C TYR A 337 8.23 7.58 20.94
N GLY A 338 7.27 7.12 21.74
CA GLY A 338 5.87 7.47 21.57
C GLY A 338 5.28 6.88 20.29
N SER A 339 4.39 7.62 19.64
CA SER A 339 3.72 7.17 18.40
C SER A 339 4.67 6.82 17.26
N LEU A 340 5.88 7.40 17.22
CA LEU A 340 6.93 7.07 16.25
C LEU A 340 7.31 5.59 16.31
N GLY A 341 7.24 4.99 17.50
CA GLY A 341 7.53 3.59 17.72
C GLY A 341 6.32 2.65 17.67
N TYR A 342 5.13 3.16 17.35
CA TYR A 342 3.90 2.39 17.35
C TYR A 342 4.00 1.20 16.39
N LYS A 343 3.77 0.00 16.93
CA LYS A 343 3.88 -1.28 16.21
C LYS A 343 5.23 -1.55 15.52
N PHE A 344 6.28 -0.81 15.87
CA PHE A 344 7.60 -0.98 15.26
C PHE A 344 8.46 -1.96 16.08
N ILE A 345 8.66 -3.15 15.53
CA ILE A 345 9.55 -4.19 16.07
C ILE A 345 9.87 -5.18 14.94
N HIS A 346 11.01 -5.88 14.99
CA HIS A 346 11.27 -7.00 14.09
C HIS A 346 10.80 -8.32 14.73
N VAL A 347 10.61 -9.36 13.91
CA VAL A 347 10.36 -10.73 14.40
C VAL A 347 11.47 -11.65 13.91
N HIS A 348 12.12 -12.33 14.86
CA HIS A 348 13.25 -13.22 14.63
C HIS A 348 12.83 -14.68 14.75
N HIS A 349 13.42 -15.56 13.94
CA HIS A 349 13.18 -17.00 13.98
C HIS A 349 14.18 -17.69 14.91
N LEU A 350 13.69 -18.44 15.90
CA LEU A 350 14.50 -19.20 16.86
C LEU A 350 15.13 -20.45 16.24
N ASN A 351 14.43 -21.08 15.29
CA ASN A 351 14.90 -22.26 14.58
C ASN A 351 15.35 -21.87 13.17
N GLN A 352 16.61 -22.16 12.82
CA GLN A 352 17.15 -21.84 11.51
C GLN A 352 16.56 -22.74 10.43
N VAL A 353 15.76 -22.15 9.54
CA VAL A 353 15.19 -22.83 8.36
C VAL A 353 16.29 -23.40 7.44
N ALA A 354 17.52 -22.91 7.53
CA ALA A 354 18.66 -23.37 6.74
C ALA A 354 19.13 -24.81 7.04
N THR A 355 18.82 -25.37 8.22
CA THR A 355 19.20 -26.76 8.56
C THR A 355 18.11 -27.79 8.24
N ILE A 356 16.89 -27.34 7.91
CA ILE A 356 15.74 -28.23 7.66
C ILE A 356 15.50 -28.30 6.16
N LYS A 357 16.06 -29.31 5.50
CA LYS A 357 15.89 -29.60 4.05
C LYS A 357 14.48 -30.09 3.67
N ARG A 358 13.42 -29.65 4.37
CA ARG A 358 12.02 -30.00 4.13
C ARG A 358 11.12 -28.81 4.46
N GLU A 359 9.95 -28.75 3.82
CA GLU A 359 8.87 -27.80 4.14
C GLU A 359 8.62 -27.79 5.66
N TYR A 360 8.76 -26.62 6.28
CA TYR A 360 8.57 -26.43 7.72
C TYR A 360 7.44 -25.44 7.94
N GLN A 361 6.41 -25.85 8.68
CA GLN A 361 5.33 -24.97 9.11
C GLN A 361 5.84 -24.18 10.32
N VAL A 362 6.01 -22.86 10.16
CA VAL A 362 6.44 -21.96 11.23
C VAL A 362 5.30 -21.85 12.25
N ASP A 363 5.57 -22.24 13.49
CA ASP A 363 4.69 -21.98 14.63
C ASP A 363 4.96 -20.54 15.12
N PRO A 364 4.00 -19.62 15.00
CA PRO A 364 4.17 -18.22 15.39
C PRO A 364 4.54 -18.01 16.86
N ILE A 365 4.24 -18.99 17.71
CA ILE A 365 4.49 -18.96 19.15
C ILE A 365 5.79 -19.70 19.46
N GLN A 366 6.04 -20.87 18.88
CA GLN A 366 7.26 -21.63 19.23
C GLN A 366 8.50 -21.14 18.48
N ASP A 367 8.36 -20.66 17.25
CA ASP A 367 9.49 -20.40 16.37
C ASP A 367 9.87 -18.94 16.27
N LEU A 368 9.04 -18.01 16.73
CA LEU A 368 9.22 -16.57 16.50
C LEU A 368 9.32 -15.77 17.79
N ARG A 369 10.16 -14.72 17.81
CA ARG A 369 10.23 -13.75 18.91
C ARG A 369 10.34 -12.31 18.42
N PRO A 370 9.61 -11.35 19.02
CA PRO A 370 9.83 -9.94 18.74
C PRO A 370 11.20 -9.49 19.24
N VAL A 371 11.97 -8.79 18.42
CA VAL A 371 13.30 -8.25 18.76
C VAL A 371 13.49 -6.86 18.14
N CYS A 372 14.25 -5.98 18.80
CA CYS A 372 14.59 -4.68 18.22
C CYS A 372 15.60 -4.84 17.06
N PRO A 373 15.68 -3.90 16.10
CA PRO A 373 16.63 -3.95 14.99
C PRO A 373 18.09 -4.17 15.41
N ASN A 374 18.52 -3.55 16.51
CA ASN A 374 19.88 -3.71 17.02
C ASN A 374 20.14 -5.15 17.51
N CYS A 375 19.26 -5.69 18.36
CA CYS A 375 19.36 -7.08 18.82
C CYS A 375 19.21 -8.06 17.66
N HIS A 376 18.30 -7.80 16.72
CA HIS A 376 18.12 -8.62 15.53
C HIS A 376 19.44 -8.72 14.73
N SER A 377 20.12 -7.59 14.56
CA SER A 377 21.41 -7.53 13.87
C SER A 377 22.51 -8.27 14.63
N MET A 378 22.51 -8.22 15.96
CA MET A 378 23.48 -8.93 16.80
C MET A 378 23.25 -10.44 16.81
N LEU A 379 21.98 -10.90 16.82
CA LEU A 379 21.65 -12.33 16.71
C LEU A 379 22.23 -12.94 15.42
N HIS A 380 22.15 -12.22 14.31
CA HIS A 380 22.68 -12.65 13.01
C HIS A 380 24.15 -12.28 12.74
N LYS A 381 24.90 -11.80 13.74
CA LYS A 381 26.28 -11.35 13.54
C LYS A 381 27.25 -12.50 13.22
N GLN A 382 26.88 -13.74 13.54
CA GLN A 382 27.63 -14.96 13.27
C GLN A 382 26.72 -16.06 12.68
N ASN A 383 27.34 -17.10 12.12
CA ASN A 383 26.64 -18.26 11.58
C ASN A 383 27.21 -19.56 12.22
N PRO A 384 26.41 -20.32 12.99
CA PRO A 384 24.98 -20.13 13.28
C PRO A 384 24.68 -18.88 14.12
N PRO A 385 23.55 -18.17 13.88
CA PRO A 385 23.03 -17.12 14.75
C PRO A 385 23.08 -17.45 16.25
N LEU A 386 23.32 -16.42 17.06
CA LEU A 386 23.18 -16.50 18.51
C LEU A 386 21.71 -16.76 18.88
N THR A 387 21.50 -17.49 19.97
CA THR A 387 20.21 -17.61 20.62
C THR A 387 19.86 -16.33 21.39
N ILE A 388 18.57 -16.16 21.70
CA ILE A 388 18.08 -15.05 22.53
C ILE A 388 18.76 -15.04 23.89
N ASP A 389 18.94 -16.21 24.52
CA ASP A 389 19.52 -16.33 25.86
C ASP A 389 21.03 -16.04 25.85
N GLU A 390 21.76 -16.49 24.82
CA GLU A 390 23.18 -16.13 24.65
C GLU A 390 23.37 -14.62 24.51
N LEU A 391 22.53 -13.95 23.71
CA LEU A 391 22.64 -12.50 23.55
C LEU A 391 22.23 -11.76 24.84
N LYS A 392 21.26 -12.29 25.61
CA LYS A 392 20.94 -11.76 26.94
C LYS A 392 22.11 -11.86 27.90
N ASP A 393 22.81 -12.99 27.91
CA ASP A 393 23.94 -13.20 28.81
C ASP A 393 25.11 -12.29 28.44
N ILE A 394 25.33 -12.00 27.16
CA ILE A 394 26.31 -11.00 26.72
C ILE A 394 25.95 -9.61 27.24
N ILE A 395 24.68 -9.21 27.15
CA ILE A 395 24.21 -7.89 27.61
C ILE A 395 24.27 -7.77 29.15
N LYS A 396 24.10 -8.87 29.89
CA LYS A 396 24.17 -8.87 31.36
C LYS A 396 25.59 -8.85 31.91
N ASN A 397 26.55 -9.40 31.15
CA ASN A 397 27.94 -9.56 31.57
C ASN A 397 28.88 -8.48 31.01
N GLY A 398 28.36 -7.55 30.21
CA GLY A 398 29.05 -6.34 29.72
C GLY A 398 28.41 -5.09 30.31
#